data_AF-A0A931F302-F1
#
_entry.id   AF-A0A931F302-F1
#
_cell.length_a   1.000
_cell.length_b   1.000
_cell.length_c   1.000
_cell.angle_alpha   90.00
_cell.angle_beta   90.00
_cell.angle_gamma   90.00
#
_symmetry.space_group_name_H-M   'P 1'
#
loop_
_entity.id
_entity.type
_entity.pdbx_description
1 polymer ?
#
loop_
_entity_poly.entity_id
_entity_poly.type
_entity_poly.pdbx_seq_one_letter_code
_entity_poly.pdbx_strand_id
1 'polypeptide(L)'
;MPAAMLPPAVAVGELPVVVAVATGFGLLIALVGIWVMWWLRTRSIGAMLAVVVVVAVAATLAGVVAIIMRMIIEGPVKDFVLSVVAVGGLVGLGVAFVLAKRVVRESRRLVAAVRDLPFVAPQGLPAELQTIANTLEEAYARERALEGARRELVAWVSHDLRTPLAGMRAMAEALEDGVVSDRATVARYHGQIKLEVERLSAMVDDLFELSRIHAGALRLSRSRIGLADLVADTLAGAEPLARAKGVQLTAEAAAAVPVEADPGALGRALGNLVVNAIRHTPSDRTVVLRAGLDAEGMACLSVTDCCGGIPEDDLPRVFEVAFRGEAARTPTADGGAGLGLAIAQGIVEAHDGMIGVVNDGPGCRFEIRLPVVGG
;
A
#
# COMPACT_ATOMS: atom_id res chain seq x y z
N MET A 1 -2.45 -80.00 41.72
CA MET A 1 -3.72 -79.24 41.65
C MET A 1 -3.54 -78.00 42.52
N PRO A 2 -3.86 -76.79 42.06
CA PRO A 2 -5.06 -76.45 41.28
C PRO A 2 -4.80 -76.38 39.76
N ALA A 3 -5.86 -76.58 38.99
CA ALA A 3 -5.87 -76.49 37.54
C ALA A 3 -5.84 -75.01 37.12
N ALA A 4 -4.84 -74.64 36.32
CA ALA A 4 -4.85 -73.37 35.61
C ALA A 4 -5.97 -73.44 34.55
N MET A 5 -7.10 -72.83 34.87
CA MET A 5 -8.23 -72.67 33.96
C MET A 5 -7.82 -71.65 32.90
N LEU A 6 -7.38 -72.14 31.73
CA LEU A 6 -7.17 -71.30 30.54
C LEU A 6 -8.50 -70.58 30.22
N PRO A 7 -8.48 -69.26 29.96
CA PRO A 7 -9.70 -68.55 29.57
C PRO A 7 -10.24 -69.14 28.26
N PRO A 8 -11.58 -69.12 28.04
CA PRO A 8 -12.15 -69.61 26.80
C PRO A 8 -11.55 -68.82 25.62
N ALA A 9 -10.92 -69.54 24.69
CA ALA A 9 -10.47 -68.96 23.45
C ALA A 9 -11.68 -68.35 22.74
N VAL A 10 -11.63 -67.03 22.49
CA VAL A 10 -12.63 -66.34 21.66
C VAL A 10 -12.73 -67.12 20.36
N ALA A 11 -13.92 -67.67 20.07
CA ALA A 11 -14.14 -68.34 18.80
C ALA A 11 -13.86 -67.32 17.69
N VAL A 12 -12.95 -67.64 16.76
CA VAL A 12 -12.49 -66.76 15.68
C VAL A 12 -13.65 -66.15 14.86
N GLY A 13 -14.85 -66.75 14.92
CA GLY A 13 -16.07 -66.24 14.31
C GLY A 13 -16.74 -65.02 14.96
N GLU A 14 -16.40 -64.63 16.20
CA GLU A 14 -17.04 -63.47 16.87
C GLU A 14 -16.30 -62.13 16.66
N LEU A 15 -15.02 -62.18 16.29
CA LEU A 15 -14.19 -61.02 15.93
C LEU A 15 -14.86 -60.04 14.94
N PRO A 16 -15.42 -60.47 13.79
CA PRO A 16 -16.04 -59.54 12.84
C PRO A 16 -17.24 -58.79 13.43
N VAL A 17 -18.01 -59.43 14.32
CA VAL A 17 -19.18 -58.79 14.95
C VAL A 17 -18.74 -57.75 15.97
N VAL A 18 -17.68 -58.02 16.74
CA VAL A 18 -17.13 -57.06 17.71
C VAL A 18 -16.56 -55.83 17.00
N VAL A 19 -15.81 -56.04 15.92
CA VAL A 19 -15.27 -54.96 15.09
C VAL A 19 -16.39 -54.12 14.47
N ALA A 20 -17.45 -54.75 13.96
CA ALA A 20 -18.60 -54.05 13.38
C ALA A 20 -19.31 -53.15 14.39
N VAL A 21 -19.52 -53.62 15.63
CA VAL A 21 -20.17 -52.84 16.69
C VAL A 21 -19.29 -51.67 17.14
N ALA A 22 -17.99 -51.90 17.38
CA ALA A 22 -17.06 -50.85 17.76
C ALA A 22 -16.96 -49.76 16.67
N THR A 23 -16.92 -50.17 15.40
CA THR A 23 -16.91 -49.25 14.25
C THR A 23 -18.21 -48.46 14.16
N GLY A 24 -19.36 -49.10 14.37
CA GLY A 24 -20.68 -48.45 14.37
C GLY A 24 -20.79 -47.33 15.41
N PHE A 25 -20.35 -47.59 16.65
CA PHE A 25 -20.32 -46.55 17.69
C PHE A 25 -19.34 -45.40 17.36
N GLY A 26 -18.15 -45.73 16.86
CA GLY A 26 -17.18 -44.70 16.45
C GLY A 26 -17.73 -43.79 15.35
N LEU A 27 -18.41 -44.37 14.36
CA LEU A 27 -18.99 -43.63 13.23
C LEU A 27 -20.17 -42.75 13.66
N LEU A 28 -21.02 -43.24 14.57
CA LEU A 28 -22.10 -42.44 15.18
C LEU A 28 -21.54 -41.24 15.95
N ILE A 29 -20.53 -41.47 16.80
CA ILE A 29 -19.88 -40.41 17.59
C ILE A 29 -19.22 -39.37 16.67
N ALA A 30 -18.58 -39.81 15.59
CA ALA A 30 -18.02 -38.91 14.59
C ALA A 30 -19.08 -38.06 13.88
N LEU A 31 -20.21 -38.65 13.48
CA LEU A 31 -21.32 -37.93 12.83
C LEU A 31 -21.94 -36.88 13.76
N VAL A 32 -22.18 -37.23 15.03
CA VAL A 32 -22.65 -36.28 16.04
C VAL A 32 -21.61 -35.18 16.25
N GLY A 33 -20.33 -35.54 16.31
CA GLY A 33 -19.22 -34.60 16.39
C GLY A 33 -19.20 -33.60 15.24
N ILE A 34 -19.33 -34.07 14.00
CA ILE A 34 -19.41 -33.24 12.80
C ILE A 34 -20.62 -32.32 12.84
N TRP A 35 -21.79 -32.82 13.25
CA TRP A 35 -23.00 -32.02 13.41
C TRP A 35 -22.83 -30.91 14.46
N VAL A 36 -22.23 -31.23 15.62
CA VAL A 36 -21.90 -30.27 16.67
C VAL A 36 -20.87 -29.24 16.19
N MET A 37 -19.83 -29.66 15.47
CA MET A 37 -18.84 -28.75 14.87
C MET A 37 -19.49 -27.80 13.86
N TRP A 38 -20.36 -28.33 12.98
CA TRP A 38 -21.10 -27.52 12.02
C TRP A 38 -21.97 -26.47 12.71
N TRP A 39 -22.59 -26.82 13.84
CA TRP A 39 -23.37 -25.88 14.64
C TRP A 39 -22.50 -24.84 15.36
N LEU A 40 -21.30 -25.22 15.81
CA LEU A 40 -20.35 -24.34 16.52
C LEU A 40 -19.43 -23.52 15.60
N ARG A 41 -19.45 -23.75 14.29
CA ARG A 41 -18.49 -23.18 13.32
C ARG A 41 -18.41 -21.65 13.34
N THR A 42 -19.48 -20.96 13.73
CA THR A 42 -19.55 -19.49 13.79
C THR A 42 -19.32 -18.92 15.19
N ARG A 43 -19.17 -19.74 16.24
CA ARG A 43 -19.10 -19.27 17.63
C ARG A 43 -17.68 -19.19 18.19
N SER A 44 -16.88 -20.25 18.05
CA SER A 44 -15.52 -20.28 18.63
C SER A 44 -14.66 -21.37 18.00
N ILE A 45 -13.49 -20.98 17.48
CA ILE A 45 -12.45 -21.91 16.99
C ILE A 45 -11.99 -22.85 18.11
N GLY A 46 -11.84 -22.33 19.35
CA GLY A 46 -11.47 -23.15 20.49
C GLY A 46 -12.51 -24.21 20.86
N ALA A 47 -13.80 -23.90 20.70
CA ALA A 47 -14.87 -24.88 20.92
C ALA A 47 -14.86 -25.97 19.85
N MET A 48 -14.61 -25.60 18.58
CA MET A 48 -14.49 -26.56 17.49
C MET A 48 -13.31 -27.52 17.70
N LEU A 49 -12.12 -27.00 18.08
CA LEU A 49 -10.96 -27.81 18.41
C LEU A 49 -11.22 -28.75 19.62
N ALA A 50 -11.90 -28.25 20.65
CA ALA A 50 -12.27 -29.08 21.79
C ALA A 50 -13.20 -30.23 21.38
N VAL A 51 -14.18 -29.97 20.51
CA VAL A 51 -15.09 -31.01 19.98
C VAL A 51 -14.32 -32.06 19.19
N VAL A 52 -13.37 -31.68 18.33
CA VAL A 52 -12.53 -32.66 17.59
C VAL A 52 -11.85 -33.64 18.55
N VAL A 53 -11.22 -33.13 19.61
CA VAL A 53 -10.50 -34.00 20.57
C VAL A 53 -11.48 -34.81 21.41
N VAL A 54 -12.60 -34.23 21.87
CA VAL A 54 -13.63 -34.95 22.62
C VAL A 54 -14.21 -36.09 21.80
N VAL A 55 -14.49 -35.86 20.52
CA VAL A 55 -15.03 -36.87 19.59
C VAL A 55 -14.02 -37.99 19.36
N ALA A 56 -12.73 -37.66 19.16
CA ALA A 56 -11.68 -38.65 19.01
C ALA A 56 -11.50 -39.51 20.27
N VAL A 57 -11.45 -38.87 21.45
CA VAL A 57 -11.38 -39.56 22.73
C VAL A 57 -12.63 -40.42 22.95
N ALA A 58 -13.83 -39.88 22.82
CA ALA A 58 -15.06 -40.63 23.01
C ALA A 58 -15.20 -41.83 22.06
N ALA A 59 -14.82 -41.69 20.79
CA ALA A 59 -14.85 -42.78 19.82
C ALA A 59 -13.88 -43.91 20.19
N THR A 60 -12.66 -43.57 20.62
CA THR A 60 -11.66 -44.57 21.07
C THR A 60 -12.11 -45.27 22.37
N LEU A 61 -12.61 -44.52 23.36
CA LEU A 61 -13.14 -45.08 24.60
C LEU A 61 -14.33 -46.02 24.32
N ALA A 62 -15.27 -45.61 23.46
CA ALA A 62 -16.44 -46.41 23.11
C ALA A 62 -16.05 -47.73 22.42
N GLY A 63 -15.06 -47.70 21.52
CA GLY A 63 -14.54 -48.90 20.87
C GLY A 63 -13.91 -49.87 21.88
N VAL A 64 -13.08 -49.37 22.80
CA VAL A 64 -12.46 -50.19 23.84
C VAL A 64 -13.51 -50.79 24.79
N VAL A 65 -14.49 -50.00 25.23
CA VAL A 65 -15.58 -50.50 26.08
C VAL A 65 -16.44 -51.54 25.35
N ALA A 66 -16.73 -51.34 24.07
CA ALA A 66 -17.49 -52.32 23.27
C ALA A 66 -16.76 -53.65 23.13
N ILE A 67 -15.42 -53.63 22.96
CA ILE A 67 -14.59 -54.84 22.94
C ILE A 67 -14.64 -55.56 24.30
N ILE A 68 -14.47 -54.82 25.40
CA ILE A 68 -14.49 -55.38 26.77
C ILE A 68 -15.85 -55.97 27.13
N MET A 69 -16.96 -55.34 26.73
CA MET A 69 -18.30 -55.85 27.03
C MET A 69 -18.65 -57.11 26.21
N ARG A 70 -17.99 -57.32 25.07
CA ARG A 70 -18.23 -58.46 24.17
C ARG A 70 -17.29 -59.64 24.39
N MET A 71 -16.01 -59.40 24.65
CA MET A 71 -15.12 -60.44 25.15
C MET A 71 -15.54 -60.73 26.59
N ILE A 72 -15.89 -61.98 26.91
CA ILE A 72 -16.28 -62.43 28.27
C ILE A 72 -15.08 -62.29 29.23
N ILE A 73 -14.74 -61.06 29.59
CA ILE A 73 -13.71 -60.69 30.57
C ILE A 73 -14.48 -60.37 31.85
N GLU A 74 -14.69 -61.39 32.67
CA GLU A 74 -15.26 -61.23 34.01
C GLU A 74 -14.14 -61.20 35.05
N GLY A 75 -14.26 -60.33 36.07
CA GLY A 75 -13.30 -60.20 37.16
C GLY A 75 -12.35 -58.99 37.08
N PRO A 76 -11.27 -58.96 37.89
CA PRO A 76 -10.47 -57.75 38.16
C PRO A 76 -9.76 -57.15 36.93
N VAL A 77 -9.60 -57.92 35.85
CA VAL A 77 -9.02 -57.45 34.57
C VAL A 77 -9.93 -56.42 33.90
N LYS A 78 -11.25 -56.58 33.97
CA LYS A 78 -12.23 -55.62 33.40
C LYS A 78 -12.12 -54.26 34.10
N ASP A 79 -12.11 -54.26 35.42
CA ASP A 79 -12.02 -53.03 36.22
C ASP A 79 -10.67 -52.33 35.99
N PHE A 80 -9.59 -53.10 35.86
CA PHE A 80 -8.28 -52.57 35.50
C PHE A 80 -8.30 -51.84 34.15
N VAL A 81 -8.76 -52.51 33.09
CA VAL A 81 -8.80 -51.88 31.75
C VAL A 81 -9.73 -50.67 31.72
N LEU A 82 -10.90 -50.73 32.34
CA LEU A 82 -11.83 -49.60 32.44
C LEU A 82 -11.20 -48.40 33.17
N SER A 83 -10.43 -48.66 34.24
CA SER A 83 -9.73 -47.59 34.97
C SER A 83 -8.64 -46.93 34.11
N VAL A 84 -7.85 -47.71 33.37
CA VAL A 84 -6.81 -47.19 32.46
C VAL A 84 -7.42 -46.33 31.34
N VAL A 85 -8.53 -46.82 30.77
CA VAL A 85 -9.30 -46.14 29.72
C VAL A 85 -9.90 -44.84 30.25
N ALA A 86 -10.48 -44.84 31.44
CA ALA A 86 -11.02 -43.65 32.09
C ALA A 86 -9.93 -42.60 32.36
N VAL A 87 -8.77 -43.02 32.88
CA VAL A 87 -7.63 -42.12 33.13
C VAL A 87 -7.10 -41.55 31.81
N GLY A 88 -6.92 -42.37 30.78
CA GLY A 88 -6.49 -41.92 29.45
C GLY A 88 -7.46 -40.90 28.84
N GLY A 89 -8.77 -41.13 28.99
CA GLY A 89 -9.82 -40.19 28.57
C GLY A 89 -9.71 -38.84 29.28
N LEU A 90 -9.56 -38.85 30.61
CA LEU A 90 -9.40 -37.62 31.40
C LEU A 90 -8.14 -36.84 31.03
N VAL A 91 -7.02 -37.52 30.81
CA VAL A 91 -5.77 -36.88 30.35
C VAL A 91 -5.95 -36.26 28.97
N GLY A 92 -6.56 -36.97 28.02
CA GLY A 92 -6.84 -36.46 26.68
C GLY A 92 -7.73 -35.21 26.69
N LEU A 93 -8.80 -35.23 27.50
CA LEU A 93 -9.68 -34.07 27.74
C LEU A 93 -8.91 -32.88 28.35
N GLY A 94 -8.02 -33.13 29.30
CA GLY A 94 -7.19 -32.10 29.92
C GLY A 94 -6.24 -31.42 28.92
N VAL A 95 -5.55 -32.20 28.09
CA VAL A 95 -4.65 -31.68 27.04
C VAL A 95 -5.45 -30.87 26.00
N ALA A 96 -6.62 -31.37 25.58
CA ALA A 96 -7.51 -30.68 24.66
C ALA A 96 -7.90 -29.29 25.19
N PHE A 97 -8.29 -29.23 26.46
CA PHE A 97 -8.72 -28.00 27.11
C PHE A 97 -7.59 -26.97 27.22
N VAL A 98 -6.37 -27.41 27.55
CA VAL A 98 -5.19 -26.54 27.61
C VAL A 98 -4.84 -25.98 26.24
N LEU A 99 -4.83 -26.82 25.20
CA LEU A 99 -4.53 -26.39 23.83
C LEU A 99 -5.60 -25.41 23.31
N ALA A 100 -6.88 -25.72 23.53
CA ALA A 100 -7.98 -24.85 23.15
C ALA A 100 -7.90 -23.49 23.86
N LYS A 101 -7.62 -23.47 25.17
CA LYS A 101 -7.40 -22.23 25.93
C LYS A 101 -6.22 -21.42 25.39
N ARG A 102 -5.12 -22.07 25.02
CA ARG A 102 -3.94 -21.40 24.47
C ARG A 102 -4.26 -20.71 23.15
N VAL A 103 -4.89 -21.41 22.21
CA VAL A 103 -5.29 -20.84 20.90
C VAL A 103 -6.25 -19.67 21.07
N VAL A 104 -7.25 -19.80 21.94
CA VAL A 104 -8.21 -18.71 22.22
C VAL A 104 -7.52 -17.51 22.86
N ARG A 105 -6.55 -17.73 23.76
CA ARG A 105 -5.79 -16.64 24.40
C ARG A 105 -4.98 -15.83 23.38
N GLU A 106 -4.24 -16.51 22.51
CA GLU A 106 -3.42 -15.84 21.48
C GLU A 106 -4.30 -15.12 20.46
N SER A 107 -5.41 -15.72 20.04
CA SER A 107 -6.40 -15.04 19.17
C SER A 107 -6.98 -13.78 19.84
N ARG A 108 -7.33 -13.84 21.13
CA ARG A 108 -7.83 -12.67 21.87
C ARG A 108 -6.77 -11.58 22.04
N ARG A 109 -5.49 -11.93 22.18
CA ARG A 109 -4.39 -10.95 22.23
C ARG A 109 -4.29 -10.17 20.92
N LEU A 110 -4.36 -10.86 19.78
CA LEU A 110 -4.39 -10.20 18.47
C LEU A 110 -5.60 -9.27 18.33
N VAL A 111 -6.81 -9.75 18.68
CA VAL A 111 -8.03 -8.92 18.62
C VAL A 111 -7.98 -7.72 19.57
N ALA A 112 -7.37 -7.87 20.75
CA ALA A 112 -7.18 -6.76 21.68
C ALA A 112 -6.21 -5.72 21.11
N ALA A 113 -5.09 -6.16 20.54
CA ALA A 113 -4.12 -5.26 19.91
C ALA A 113 -4.76 -4.45 18.77
N VAL A 114 -5.62 -5.06 17.94
CA VAL A 114 -6.36 -4.34 16.87
C VAL A 114 -7.25 -3.22 17.39
N ARG A 115 -7.71 -3.29 18.64
CA ARG A 115 -8.55 -2.25 19.25
C ARG A 115 -7.75 -1.09 19.83
N ASP A 116 -6.49 -1.31 20.15
CA ASP A 116 -5.60 -0.28 20.69
C ASP A 116 -4.88 0.41 19.51
N LEU A 117 -5.06 1.73 19.41
CA LEU A 117 -4.43 2.54 18.37
C LEU A 117 -3.30 3.38 18.98
N PRO A 118 -2.10 3.44 18.36
CA PRO A 118 -1.69 2.78 17.13
C PRO A 118 -1.60 1.25 17.24
N PHE A 119 -2.02 0.55 16.18
CA PHE A 119 -1.87 -0.89 16.09
C PHE A 119 -0.38 -1.24 15.96
N VAL A 120 0.08 -2.14 16.83
CA VAL A 120 1.43 -2.72 16.81
C VAL A 120 1.27 -4.23 16.89
N ALA A 121 1.94 -4.96 16.01
CA ALA A 121 1.81 -6.42 15.97
C ALA A 121 2.32 -7.04 17.29
N PRO A 122 1.51 -7.86 17.98
CA PRO A 122 2.01 -8.61 19.13
C PRO A 122 3.09 -9.59 18.71
N GLN A 123 4.13 -9.75 19.50
CA GLN A 123 5.17 -10.75 19.27
C GLN A 123 4.87 -12.05 20.02
N GLY A 124 5.38 -13.17 19.49
CA GLY A 124 5.28 -14.49 20.13
C GLY A 124 3.96 -15.22 19.85
N LEU A 125 3.23 -14.79 18.82
CA LEU A 125 2.06 -15.51 18.32
C LEU A 125 2.50 -16.76 17.51
N PRO A 126 1.63 -17.77 17.37
CA PRO A 126 1.79 -18.83 16.38
C PRO A 126 2.05 -18.25 14.97
N ALA A 127 2.83 -18.96 14.14
CA ALA A 127 3.34 -18.44 12.87
C ALA A 127 2.25 -17.87 11.94
N GLU A 128 1.11 -18.55 11.84
CA GLU A 128 -0.03 -18.11 11.03
C GLU A 128 -0.64 -16.80 11.56
N LEU A 129 -0.78 -16.68 12.90
CA LEU A 129 -1.28 -15.46 13.54
C LEU A 129 -0.27 -14.32 13.49
N GLN A 130 1.03 -14.61 13.57
CA GLN A 130 2.09 -13.61 13.44
C GLN A 130 2.12 -13.02 12.03
N THR A 131 1.95 -13.84 10.99
CA THR A 131 1.87 -13.37 9.60
C THR A 131 0.71 -12.41 9.43
N ILE A 132 -0.49 -12.77 9.93
CA ILE A 132 -1.66 -11.89 9.91
C ILE A 132 -1.39 -10.59 10.67
N ALA A 133 -0.79 -10.66 11.86
CA ALA A 133 -0.48 -9.50 12.67
C ALA A 133 0.46 -8.52 11.94
N ASN A 134 1.53 -9.02 11.31
CA ASN A 134 2.47 -8.20 10.58
C ASN A 134 1.82 -7.55 9.34
N THR A 135 1.03 -8.32 8.56
CA THR A 135 0.31 -7.76 7.40
C THR A 135 -0.70 -6.68 7.82
N LEU A 136 -1.37 -6.85 8.96
CA LEU A 136 -2.25 -5.82 9.51
C LEU A 136 -1.47 -4.56 9.95
N GLU A 137 -0.26 -4.72 10.46
CA GLU A 137 0.60 -3.60 10.89
C GLU A 137 1.07 -2.79 9.69
N GLU A 138 1.52 -3.47 8.64
CA GLU A 138 1.86 -2.86 7.36
C GLU A 138 0.66 -2.12 6.74
N ALA A 139 -0.52 -2.73 6.74
CA ALA A 139 -1.74 -2.11 6.24
C ALA A 139 -2.14 -0.87 7.06
N TYR A 140 -2.06 -0.95 8.39
CA TYR A 140 -2.34 0.17 9.29
C TYR A 140 -1.34 1.32 9.12
N ALA A 141 -0.05 1.01 9.00
CA ALA A 141 0.99 1.99 8.75
C ALA A 141 0.77 2.69 7.40
N ARG A 142 0.41 1.94 6.36
CA ARG A 142 0.09 2.49 5.03
C ARG A 142 -1.14 3.38 5.06
N GLU A 143 -2.22 2.97 5.73
CA GLU A 143 -3.43 3.77 5.90
C GLU A 143 -3.12 5.09 6.64
N ARG A 144 -2.37 5.02 7.75
CA ARG A 144 -1.92 6.19 8.51
C ARG A 144 -1.07 7.15 7.68
N ALA A 145 -0.16 6.62 6.86
CA ALA A 145 0.65 7.44 5.95
C ALA A 145 -0.22 8.15 4.91
N LEU A 146 -1.20 7.46 4.31
CA LEU A 146 -2.15 8.05 3.37
C LEU A 146 -3.05 9.11 4.02
N GLU A 147 -3.55 8.85 5.23
CA GLU A 147 -4.31 9.84 6.00
C GLU A 147 -3.46 11.06 6.34
N GLY A 148 -2.20 10.85 6.73
CA GLY A 148 -1.22 11.91 6.99
C GLY A 148 -1.02 12.79 5.77
N ALA A 149 -0.65 12.18 4.63
CA ALA A 149 -0.46 12.87 3.36
C ALA A 149 -1.72 13.62 2.90
N ARG A 150 -2.91 13.03 3.09
CA ARG A 150 -4.19 13.70 2.78
C ARG A 150 -4.40 14.95 3.64
N ARG A 151 -4.16 14.87 4.95
CA ARG A 151 -4.31 16.03 5.86
C ARG A 151 -3.31 17.12 5.52
N GLU A 152 -2.07 16.75 5.24
CA GLU A 152 -1.02 17.67 4.83
C GLU A 152 -1.35 18.37 3.52
N LEU A 153 -1.81 17.63 2.50
CA LEU A 153 -2.29 18.20 1.24
C LEU A 153 -3.43 19.20 1.47
N VAL A 154 -4.44 18.85 2.27
CA VAL A 154 -5.58 19.75 2.56
C VAL A 154 -5.12 21.02 3.27
N ALA A 155 -4.23 20.89 4.26
CA ALA A 155 -3.68 22.04 4.98
C ALA A 155 -2.86 22.93 4.04
N TRP A 156 -2.02 22.33 3.21
CA TRP A 156 -1.19 23.00 2.23
C TRP A 156 -2.02 23.74 1.18
N VAL A 157 -3.00 23.08 0.55
CA VAL A 157 -3.93 23.69 -0.42
C VAL A 157 -4.64 24.88 0.21
N SER A 158 -5.14 24.71 1.44
CA SER A 158 -5.85 25.79 2.15
C SER A 158 -4.96 27.02 2.40
N HIS A 159 -3.67 26.81 2.66
CA HIS A 159 -2.71 27.88 2.90
C HIS A 159 -2.30 28.57 1.58
N ASP A 160 -1.91 27.80 0.56
CA ASP A 160 -1.39 28.33 -0.71
C ASP A 160 -2.48 29.01 -1.55
N LEU A 161 -3.76 28.61 -1.41
CA LEU A 161 -4.90 29.32 -2.00
C LEU A 161 -5.26 30.62 -1.27
N ARG A 162 -5.07 30.70 0.06
CA ARG A 162 -5.51 31.85 0.87
C ARG A 162 -4.71 33.11 0.57
N THR A 163 -3.40 32.98 0.36
CA THR A 163 -2.50 34.10 0.06
C THR A 163 -2.89 34.87 -1.21
N PRO A 164 -3.00 34.25 -2.39
CA PRO A 164 -3.38 34.95 -3.62
C PRO A 164 -4.82 35.50 -3.55
N LEU A 165 -5.75 34.78 -2.89
CA LEU A 165 -7.10 35.27 -2.65
C LEU A 165 -7.12 36.55 -1.81
N ALA A 166 -6.32 36.62 -0.74
CA ALA A 166 -6.21 37.81 0.09
C ALA A 166 -5.59 38.98 -0.68
N GLY A 167 -4.56 38.72 -1.50
CA GLY A 167 -3.93 39.73 -2.35
C GLY A 167 -4.90 40.30 -3.40
N MET A 168 -5.60 39.44 -4.13
CA MET A 168 -6.63 39.86 -5.09
C MET A 168 -7.75 40.65 -4.43
N ARG A 169 -8.21 40.22 -3.24
CA ARG A 169 -9.23 40.94 -2.48
C ARG A 169 -8.77 42.35 -2.11
N ALA A 170 -7.56 42.49 -1.57
CA ALA A 170 -7.01 43.80 -1.21
C ALA A 170 -6.84 44.72 -2.44
N MET A 171 -6.39 44.17 -3.57
CA MET A 171 -6.30 44.92 -4.83
C MET A 171 -7.68 45.34 -5.36
N ALA A 172 -8.68 44.46 -5.27
CA ALA A 172 -10.05 44.76 -5.68
C ALA A 172 -10.70 45.83 -4.79
N GLU A 173 -10.58 45.71 -3.46
CA GLU A 173 -11.07 46.71 -2.49
C GLU A 173 -10.40 48.08 -2.72
N ALA A 174 -9.08 48.12 -2.97
CA ALA A 174 -8.36 49.36 -3.25
C ALA A 174 -8.78 50.05 -4.56
N LEU A 175 -9.20 49.27 -5.57
CA LEU A 175 -9.75 49.78 -6.83
C LEU A 175 -11.20 50.26 -6.64
N GLU A 176 -12.02 49.54 -5.88
CA GLU A 176 -13.42 49.86 -5.60
C GLU A 176 -13.56 51.14 -4.76
N ASP A 177 -12.75 51.28 -3.70
CA ASP A 177 -12.75 52.43 -2.80
C ASP A 177 -12.11 53.68 -3.42
N GLY A 178 -11.52 53.57 -4.63
CA GLY A 178 -10.84 54.66 -5.32
C GLY A 178 -9.53 55.12 -4.65
N VAL A 179 -9.02 54.35 -3.68
CA VAL A 179 -7.73 54.59 -3.02
C VAL A 179 -6.59 54.60 -4.05
N VAL A 180 -6.71 53.76 -5.09
CA VAL A 180 -5.83 53.76 -6.26
C VAL A 180 -6.58 54.38 -7.45
N SER A 181 -6.10 55.53 -7.92
CA SER A 181 -6.76 56.31 -8.97
C SER A 181 -5.86 56.65 -10.16
N ASP A 182 -4.54 56.49 -10.03
CA ASP A 182 -3.64 56.71 -11.15
C ASP A 182 -3.72 55.56 -12.16
N ARG A 183 -3.80 55.92 -13.44
CA ARG A 183 -4.05 54.95 -14.53
C ARG A 183 -2.99 53.85 -14.62
N ALA A 184 -1.75 54.14 -14.24
CA ALA A 184 -0.64 53.18 -14.29
C ALA A 184 -0.80 52.12 -13.19
N THR A 185 -1.08 52.50 -11.94
CA THR A 185 -1.29 51.56 -10.85
C THR A 185 -2.58 50.77 -11.01
N VAL A 186 -3.66 51.39 -11.52
CA VAL A 186 -4.90 50.66 -11.86
C VAL A 186 -4.63 49.55 -12.88
N ALA A 187 -3.90 49.85 -13.97
CA ALA A 187 -3.52 48.85 -14.96
C ALA A 187 -2.65 47.74 -14.36
N ARG A 188 -1.71 48.11 -13.47
CA ARG A 188 -0.87 47.14 -12.76
C ARG A 188 -1.69 46.20 -11.87
N TYR A 189 -2.65 46.72 -11.09
CA TYR A 189 -3.49 45.89 -10.21
C TYR A 189 -4.39 44.95 -11.01
N HIS A 190 -5.01 45.42 -12.10
CA HIS A 190 -5.74 44.52 -13.01
C HIS A 190 -4.84 43.41 -13.57
N GLY A 191 -3.61 43.73 -13.98
CA GLY A 191 -2.64 42.75 -14.44
C GLY A 191 -2.26 41.73 -13.37
N GLN A 192 -2.03 42.18 -12.13
CA GLN A 192 -1.72 41.31 -11.00
C GLN A 192 -2.89 40.41 -10.62
N ILE A 193 -4.12 40.93 -10.58
CA ILE A 193 -5.32 40.11 -10.36
C ILE A 193 -5.43 39.03 -11.43
N LYS A 194 -5.23 39.38 -12.71
CA LYS A 194 -5.27 38.41 -13.81
C LYS A 194 -4.25 37.28 -13.63
N LEU A 195 -3.00 37.63 -13.29
CA LEU A 195 -1.93 36.67 -13.03
C LEU A 195 -2.28 35.73 -11.85
N GLU A 196 -2.83 36.26 -10.76
CA GLU A 196 -3.23 35.44 -9.61
C GLU A 196 -4.42 34.51 -9.92
N VAL A 197 -5.37 34.95 -10.76
CA VAL A 197 -6.45 34.08 -11.26
C VAL A 197 -5.88 32.93 -12.10
N GLU A 198 -5.00 33.22 -13.05
CA GLU A 198 -4.36 32.19 -13.89
C GLU A 198 -3.58 31.19 -13.03
N ARG A 199 -2.84 31.68 -12.03
CA ARG A 199 -2.11 30.85 -11.08
C ARG A 199 -3.03 29.96 -10.23
N LEU A 200 -4.13 30.50 -9.73
CA LEU A 200 -5.13 29.74 -8.98
C LEU A 200 -5.80 28.66 -9.84
N SER A 201 -6.12 28.97 -11.09
CA SER A 201 -6.66 27.99 -12.04
C SER A 201 -5.69 26.83 -12.26
N ALA A 202 -4.41 27.11 -12.52
CA ALA A 202 -3.40 26.06 -12.67
C ALA A 202 -3.27 25.19 -11.40
N MET A 203 -3.31 25.78 -10.21
CA MET A 203 -3.25 25.04 -8.94
C MET A 203 -4.46 24.12 -8.74
N VAL A 204 -5.65 24.56 -9.15
CA VAL A 204 -6.87 23.72 -9.11
C VAL A 204 -6.76 22.56 -10.09
N ASP A 205 -6.26 22.80 -11.31
CA ASP A 205 -6.06 21.77 -12.32
C ASP A 205 -5.03 20.71 -11.86
N ASP A 206 -3.96 21.16 -11.22
CA ASP A 206 -2.94 20.29 -10.60
C ASP A 206 -3.55 19.43 -9.48
N LEU A 207 -4.41 20.00 -8.63
CA LEU A 207 -5.09 19.26 -7.56
C LEU A 207 -6.06 18.20 -8.11
N PHE A 208 -6.82 18.54 -9.16
CA PHE A 208 -7.70 17.59 -9.83
C PHE A 208 -6.93 16.42 -10.44
N GLU A 209 -5.78 16.70 -11.03
CA GLU A 209 -4.95 15.65 -11.62
C GLU A 209 -4.34 14.74 -10.55
N LEU A 210 -3.76 15.31 -9.48
CA LEU A 210 -3.25 14.54 -8.36
C LEU A 210 -4.33 13.63 -7.75
N SER A 211 -5.55 14.15 -7.62
CA SER A 211 -6.71 13.37 -7.17
C SER A 211 -7.01 12.19 -8.10
N ARG A 212 -6.97 12.38 -9.42
CA ARG A 212 -7.16 11.29 -10.40
C ARG A 212 -6.05 10.25 -10.35
N ILE A 213 -4.80 10.68 -10.16
CA ILE A 213 -3.64 9.80 -10.00
C ILE A 213 -3.82 8.93 -8.76
N HIS A 214 -4.05 9.53 -7.58
CA HIS A 214 -4.22 8.80 -6.32
C HIS A 214 -5.43 7.87 -6.29
N ALA A 215 -6.50 8.21 -7.00
CA ALA A 215 -7.68 7.36 -7.12
C ALA A 215 -7.49 6.18 -8.11
N GLY A 216 -6.34 6.09 -8.80
CA GLY A 216 -6.12 5.13 -9.89
C GLY A 216 -7.07 5.38 -11.08
N ALA A 217 -7.64 6.58 -11.19
CA ALA A 217 -8.64 6.96 -12.18
C ALA A 217 -8.02 7.67 -13.41
N LEU A 218 -6.70 7.77 -13.47
CA LEU A 218 -5.98 8.29 -14.63
C LEU A 218 -6.10 7.29 -15.79
N ARG A 219 -7.03 7.56 -16.72
CA ARG A 219 -7.14 6.82 -17.98
C ARG A 219 -6.19 7.43 -19.00
N LEU A 220 -5.21 6.65 -19.43
CA LEU A 220 -4.24 7.05 -20.45
C LEU A 220 -4.76 6.69 -21.85
N SER A 221 -4.72 7.65 -22.77
CA SER A 221 -4.95 7.43 -24.19
C SER A 221 -3.62 7.13 -24.87
N ARG A 222 -3.07 5.92 -24.64
CA ARG A 222 -1.75 5.52 -25.16
C ARG A 222 -1.76 5.50 -26.69
N SER A 223 -0.71 6.08 -27.28
CA SER A 223 -0.44 6.07 -28.72
C SER A 223 1.07 5.98 -28.96
N ARG A 224 1.48 5.56 -30.16
CA ARG A 224 2.91 5.56 -30.51
C ARG A 224 3.36 6.99 -30.77
N ILE A 225 4.30 7.47 -29.97
CA ILE A 225 4.85 8.82 -30.07
C ILE A 225 6.38 8.78 -30.10
N GLY A 226 6.99 9.74 -30.80
CA GLY A 226 8.44 9.93 -30.79
C GLY A 226 8.87 10.85 -29.67
N LEU A 227 9.89 10.45 -28.89
CA LEU A 227 10.41 11.31 -27.81
C LEU A 227 10.97 12.64 -28.30
N ALA A 228 11.51 12.69 -29.52
CA ALA A 228 12.04 13.93 -30.10
C ALA A 228 10.95 14.99 -30.33
N ASP A 229 9.78 14.57 -30.82
CA ASP A 229 8.64 15.47 -31.06
C ASP A 229 8.11 16.03 -29.73
N LEU A 230 8.00 15.16 -28.71
CA LEU A 230 7.59 15.56 -27.37
C LEU A 230 8.52 16.61 -26.74
N VAL A 231 9.83 16.43 -26.90
CA VAL A 231 10.83 17.39 -26.42
C VAL A 231 10.72 18.72 -27.16
N ALA A 232 10.52 18.69 -28.48
CA ALA A 232 10.36 19.89 -29.30
C ALA A 232 9.11 20.69 -28.90
N ASP A 233 7.97 20.02 -28.72
CA ASP A 233 6.72 20.65 -28.28
C ASP A 233 6.86 21.27 -26.88
N THR A 234 7.51 20.55 -25.96
CA THR A 234 7.73 21.04 -24.59
C THR A 234 8.66 22.25 -24.56
N LEU A 235 9.73 22.24 -25.37
CA LEU A 235 10.62 23.39 -25.54
C LEU A 235 9.86 24.61 -26.06
N ALA A 236 9.07 24.44 -27.11
CA ALA A 236 8.31 25.53 -27.72
C ALA A 236 7.33 26.17 -26.71
N GLY A 237 6.70 25.35 -25.86
CA GLY A 237 5.82 25.82 -24.79
C GLY A 237 6.54 26.55 -23.65
N ALA A 238 7.77 26.13 -23.31
CA ALA A 238 8.54 26.68 -22.20
C ALA A 238 9.40 27.90 -22.58
N GLU A 239 9.65 28.12 -23.87
CA GLU A 239 10.49 29.20 -24.41
C GLU A 239 10.12 30.61 -23.89
N PRO A 240 8.83 31.02 -23.82
CA PRO A 240 8.48 32.34 -23.30
C PRO A 240 8.87 32.53 -21.82
N LEU A 241 8.68 31.49 -21.01
CA LEU A 241 9.02 31.49 -19.59
C LEU A 241 10.54 31.56 -19.39
N ALA A 242 11.29 30.73 -20.12
CA ALA A 242 12.74 30.72 -20.07
C ALA A 242 13.33 32.08 -20.46
N ARG A 243 12.81 32.68 -21.54
CA ARG A 243 13.21 34.01 -22.00
C ARG A 243 12.91 35.11 -20.99
N ALA A 244 11.74 35.09 -20.36
CA ALA A 244 11.38 36.04 -19.32
C ALA A 244 12.33 35.97 -18.11
N LYS A 245 12.85 34.77 -17.81
CA LYS A 245 13.82 34.54 -16.73
C LYS A 245 15.29 34.75 -17.14
N GLY A 246 15.58 34.81 -18.44
CA GLY A 246 16.95 34.84 -18.95
C GLY A 246 17.66 33.48 -18.87
N VAL A 247 16.93 32.37 -18.97
CA VAL A 247 17.47 31.01 -19.02
C VAL A 247 17.49 30.52 -20.47
N GLN A 248 18.57 29.88 -20.90
CA GLN A 248 18.67 29.26 -22.22
C GLN A 248 18.16 27.82 -22.18
N LEU A 249 17.33 27.43 -23.14
CA LEU A 249 16.89 26.05 -23.31
C LEU A 249 17.61 25.40 -24.49
N THR A 250 18.09 24.18 -24.31
CA THR A 250 18.73 23.39 -25.36
C THR A 250 18.20 21.96 -25.35
N ALA A 251 18.14 21.31 -26.51
CA ALA A 251 17.78 19.90 -26.63
C ALA A 251 18.82 19.10 -27.40
N GLU A 252 19.08 17.91 -26.89
CA GLU A 252 19.87 16.86 -27.53
C GLU A 252 18.98 15.60 -27.62
N ALA A 253 18.21 15.50 -28.70
CA ALA A 253 17.33 14.36 -28.94
C ALA A 253 17.93 13.46 -30.03
N ALA A 254 18.21 12.20 -29.68
CA ALA A 254 18.52 11.18 -30.68
C ALA A 254 17.26 10.86 -31.52
N ALA A 255 17.44 10.51 -32.80
CA ALA A 255 16.32 10.28 -33.70
C ALA A 255 15.49 9.04 -33.30
N ALA A 256 14.17 9.24 -33.23
CA ALA A 256 13.10 8.25 -33.24
C ALA A 256 13.23 7.09 -32.24
N VAL A 257 13.16 7.39 -30.93
CA VAL A 257 12.81 6.39 -29.90
C VAL A 257 11.28 6.36 -29.76
N PRO A 258 10.57 5.37 -30.34
CA PRO A 258 9.13 5.26 -30.20
C PRO A 258 8.75 4.70 -28.83
N VAL A 259 7.78 5.34 -28.18
CA VAL A 259 7.18 4.85 -26.93
C VAL A 259 5.66 4.79 -27.07
N GLU A 260 5.02 3.86 -26.36
CA GLU A 260 3.56 3.83 -26.23
C GLU A 260 3.13 4.62 -24.99
N ALA A 261 2.76 5.87 -25.21
CA ALA A 261 2.40 6.79 -24.14
C ALA A 261 1.23 7.70 -24.53
N ASP A 262 0.59 8.28 -23.53
CA ASP A 262 -0.36 9.39 -23.73
C ASP A 262 0.46 10.67 -23.94
N PRO A 263 0.43 11.29 -25.14
CA PRO A 263 1.25 12.46 -25.44
C PRO A 263 0.92 13.66 -24.55
N GLY A 264 -0.35 13.84 -24.20
CA GLY A 264 -0.78 14.96 -23.36
C GLY A 264 -0.29 14.80 -21.92
N ALA A 265 -0.48 13.61 -21.36
CA ALA A 265 -0.03 13.31 -20.00
C ALA A 265 1.50 13.35 -19.91
N LEU A 266 2.21 12.66 -20.81
CA LEU A 266 3.68 12.63 -20.76
C LEU A 266 4.29 14.00 -21.06
N GLY A 267 3.69 14.79 -21.96
CA GLY A 267 4.09 16.18 -22.20
C GLY A 267 3.92 17.07 -20.97
N ARG A 268 2.87 16.84 -20.17
CA ARG A 268 2.70 17.53 -18.90
C ARG A 268 3.76 17.12 -17.87
N ALA A 269 4.10 15.84 -17.77
CA ALA A 269 5.18 15.38 -16.89
C ALA A 269 6.51 16.04 -17.25
N LEU A 270 6.88 16.05 -18.54
CA LEU A 270 8.10 16.71 -19.01
C LEU A 270 8.04 18.23 -18.80
N GLY A 271 6.89 18.86 -19.09
CA GLY A 271 6.66 20.28 -18.85
C GLY A 271 6.85 20.68 -17.40
N ASN A 272 6.36 19.87 -16.45
CA ASN A 272 6.56 20.10 -15.02
C ASN A 272 8.05 20.06 -14.65
N LEU A 273 8.82 19.12 -15.19
CA LEU A 273 10.27 19.06 -14.98
C LEU A 273 10.99 20.29 -15.56
N VAL A 274 10.62 20.71 -16.77
CA VAL A 274 11.24 21.86 -17.45
C VAL A 274 10.92 23.18 -16.73
N VAL A 275 9.66 23.38 -16.34
CA VAL A 275 9.26 24.56 -15.55
C VAL A 275 10.00 24.59 -14.21
N ASN A 276 10.17 23.43 -13.56
CA ASN A 276 10.97 23.33 -12.34
C ASN A 276 12.44 23.68 -12.58
N ALA A 277 13.06 23.13 -13.63
CA ALA A 277 14.44 23.42 -14.01
C ALA A 277 14.66 24.91 -14.31
N ILE A 278 13.78 25.52 -15.11
CA ILE A 278 13.83 26.97 -15.40
C ILE A 278 13.74 27.75 -14.11
N ARG A 279 12.77 27.43 -13.24
CA ARG A 279 12.51 28.11 -11.97
C ARG A 279 13.70 28.09 -11.00
N HIS A 280 14.49 27.03 -10.95
CA HIS A 280 15.60 26.92 -10.01
C HIS A 280 16.97 27.25 -10.62
N THR A 281 17.07 27.26 -11.94
CA THR A 281 18.29 27.68 -12.65
C THR A 281 18.49 29.21 -12.55
N PRO A 282 19.67 29.70 -12.15
CA PRO A 282 19.99 31.13 -12.20
C PRO A 282 19.86 31.70 -13.62
N SER A 283 19.62 33.01 -13.75
CA SER A 283 19.70 33.69 -15.05
C SER A 283 21.08 33.52 -15.70
N ASP A 284 21.13 33.57 -17.02
CA ASP A 284 22.32 33.37 -17.86
C ASP A 284 22.91 31.94 -17.83
N ARG A 285 22.12 30.96 -17.36
CA ARG A 285 22.46 29.53 -17.39
C ARG A 285 21.56 28.76 -18.35
N THR A 286 21.96 27.52 -18.61
CA THR A 286 21.30 26.64 -19.57
C THR A 286 20.60 25.48 -18.87
N VAL A 287 19.42 25.14 -19.37
CA VAL A 287 18.72 23.89 -19.08
C VAL A 287 18.80 23.02 -20.34
N VAL A 288 19.21 21.76 -20.15
CA VAL A 288 19.45 20.81 -21.25
C VAL A 288 18.43 19.69 -21.17
N LEU A 289 17.66 19.50 -22.23
CA LEU A 289 16.77 18.36 -22.40
C LEU A 289 17.47 17.30 -23.24
N ARG A 290 17.43 16.04 -22.81
CA ARG A 290 17.93 14.91 -23.63
C ARG A 290 16.86 13.86 -23.82
N ALA A 291 16.83 13.27 -25.00
CA ALA A 291 16.00 12.12 -25.31
C ALA A 291 16.82 11.05 -26.03
N GLY A 292 16.69 9.80 -25.59
CA GLY A 292 17.43 8.68 -26.20
C GLY A 292 17.06 7.33 -25.60
N LEU A 293 17.93 6.35 -25.84
CA LEU A 293 17.91 5.05 -25.16
C LEU A 293 18.97 5.06 -24.07
N ASP A 294 18.66 4.48 -22.92
CA ASP A 294 19.66 4.21 -21.90
C ASP A 294 20.46 2.93 -22.21
N ALA A 295 21.42 2.60 -21.33
CA ALA A 295 22.27 1.42 -21.48
C ALA A 295 21.51 0.09 -21.39
N GLU A 296 20.32 0.10 -20.80
CA GLU A 296 19.44 -1.06 -20.60
C GLU A 296 18.43 -1.20 -21.75
N GLY A 297 18.46 -0.27 -22.71
CA GLY A 297 17.57 -0.25 -23.87
C GLY A 297 16.21 0.38 -23.58
N MET A 298 16.02 1.04 -22.43
CA MET A 298 14.79 1.75 -22.10
C MET A 298 14.79 3.15 -22.72
N ALA A 299 13.61 3.69 -23.01
CA ALA A 299 13.47 5.05 -23.49
C ALA A 299 13.72 6.02 -22.33
N CYS A 300 14.66 6.94 -22.49
CA CYS A 300 15.09 7.89 -21.46
C CYS A 300 14.85 9.33 -21.92
N LEU A 301 14.17 10.10 -21.07
CA LEU A 301 14.07 11.55 -21.13
C LEU A 301 14.79 12.13 -19.91
N SER A 302 15.64 13.14 -20.11
CA SER A 302 16.27 13.82 -18.98
C SER A 302 16.20 15.34 -19.11
N VAL A 303 16.06 16.01 -17.97
CA VAL A 303 16.12 17.47 -17.84
C VAL A 303 17.25 17.78 -16.87
N THR A 304 18.33 18.38 -17.38
CA THR A 304 19.50 18.77 -16.59
C THR A 304 19.51 20.28 -16.40
N ASP A 305 19.64 20.71 -15.16
CA ASP A 305 19.57 22.12 -14.77
C ASP A 305 20.87 22.62 -14.10
N CYS A 306 20.90 23.89 -13.74
CA CYS A 306 22.02 24.49 -12.99
C CYS A 306 21.57 25.01 -11.61
N CYS A 307 20.69 24.28 -10.91
CA CYS A 307 20.05 24.76 -9.68
C CYS A 307 20.98 24.88 -8.45
N GLY A 308 22.23 24.40 -8.55
CA GLY A 308 23.18 24.33 -7.42
C GLY A 308 23.16 23.00 -6.66
N GLY A 309 22.30 22.06 -7.06
CA GLY A 309 22.16 20.75 -6.44
C GLY A 309 21.07 20.71 -5.35
N ILE A 310 20.60 19.51 -5.04
CA ILE A 310 19.64 19.22 -3.97
C ILE A 310 20.38 18.49 -2.83
N PRO A 311 20.17 18.86 -1.55
CA PRO A 311 20.74 18.11 -0.42
C PRO A 311 20.44 16.61 -0.51
N GLU A 312 21.40 15.75 -0.14
CA GLU A 312 21.24 14.29 -0.29
C GLU A 312 20.03 13.74 0.48
N ASP A 313 19.75 14.29 1.66
CA ASP A 313 18.59 13.93 2.48
C ASP A 313 17.24 14.34 1.86
N ASP A 314 17.26 15.31 0.94
CA ASP A 314 16.07 15.83 0.27
C ASP A 314 15.78 15.10 -1.05
N LEU A 315 16.80 14.52 -1.71
CA LEU A 315 16.65 13.78 -2.98
C LEU A 315 15.52 12.73 -2.99
N PRO A 316 15.35 11.86 -1.98
CA PRO A 316 14.25 10.87 -1.99
C PRO A 316 12.87 11.51 -1.80
N ARG A 317 12.81 12.79 -1.38
CA ARG A 317 11.59 13.47 -0.96
C ARG A 317 11.09 14.51 -1.96
N VAL A 318 11.85 14.82 -3.02
CA VAL A 318 11.48 15.87 -3.98
C VAL A 318 10.18 15.60 -4.74
N PHE A 319 9.77 14.33 -4.81
CA PHE A 319 8.52 13.92 -5.43
C PHE A 319 7.36 13.79 -4.42
N GLU A 320 7.61 13.97 -3.12
CA GLU A 320 6.56 14.05 -2.11
C GLU A 320 5.66 15.26 -2.37
N VAL A 321 4.37 15.07 -2.18
CA VAL A 321 3.36 16.12 -2.33
C VAL A 321 3.66 17.26 -1.36
N ALA A 322 3.63 18.50 -1.86
CA ALA A 322 3.88 19.72 -1.08
C ALA A 322 5.31 19.84 -0.50
N PHE A 323 6.25 19.01 -0.94
CA PHE A 323 7.64 19.14 -0.54
C PHE A 323 8.26 20.41 -1.12
N ARG A 324 8.88 21.20 -0.24
CA ARG A 324 9.71 22.36 -0.59
C ARG A 324 10.97 22.31 0.27
N GLY A 325 12.14 22.21 -0.36
CA GLY A 325 13.43 22.25 0.34
C GLY A 325 13.62 23.55 1.13
N GLU A 326 14.49 23.54 2.14
CA GLU A 326 14.65 24.67 3.07
C GLU A 326 15.05 25.98 2.37
N ALA A 327 15.85 25.91 1.30
CA ALA A 327 16.25 27.05 0.47
C ALA A 327 15.11 27.64 -0.37
N ALA A 328 14.00 26.91 -0.57
CA ALA A 328 12.84 27.32 -1.35
C ALA A 328 11.67 27.82 -0.50
N ARG A 329 11.85 27.93 0.84
CA ARG A 329 10.79 28.41 1.77
C ARG A 329 10.62 29.92 1.80
N THR A 330 11.49 30.69 1.16
CA THR A 330 11.28 32.14 0.99
C THR A 330 10.16 32.37 -0.04
N PRO A 331 9.05 33.06 0.29
CA PRO A 331 7.98 33.30 -0.66
C PRO A 331 8.44 34.31 -1.72
N THR A 332 9.05 33.81 -2.80
CA THR A 332 9.20 34.59 -4.03
C THR A 332 7.90 34.52 -4.82
N ALA A 333 7.52 35.61 -5.47
CA ALA A 333 6.29 35.73 -6.28
C ALA A 333 6.13 34.60 -7.32
N ASP A 334 7.23 33.96 -7.74
CA ASP A 334 7.20 32.89 -8.72
C ASP A 334 6.76 31.53 -8.15
N GLY A 335 6.77 31.31 -6.83
CA GLY A 335 6.64 30.00 -6.17
C GLY A 335 5.51 29.10 -6.68
N GLY A 336 5.86 27.99 -7.33
CA GLY A 336 4.91 27.03 -7.85
C GLY A 336 4.24 26.24 -6.73
N ALA A 337 3.11 25.62 -7.04
CA ALA A 337 2.31 24.83 -6.12
C ALA A 337 3.06 23.64 -5.46
N GLY A 338 4.30 23.31 -5.83
CA GLY A 338 5.00 22.14 -5.27
C GLY A 338 4.30 20.81 -5.56
N LEU A 339 3.35 20.81 -6.50
CA LEU A 339 2.64 19.62 -6.97
C LEU A 339 3.24 19.05 -8.26
N GLY A 340 3.96 19.87 -9.03
CA GLY A 340 4.41 19.52 -10.37
C GLY A 340 5.28 18.26 -10.43
N LEU A 341 6.22 18.07 -9.49
CA LEU A 341 7.07 16.88 -9.43
C LEU A 341 6.28 15.63 -9.03
N ALA A 342 5.38 15.73 -8.04
CA ALA A 342 4.50 14.63 -7.64
C ALA A 342 3.54 14.21 -8.77
N ILE A 343 3.02 15.18 -9.53
CA ILE A 343 2.23 14.94 -10.73
C ILE A 343 3.06 14.22 -11.79
N ALA A 344 4.29 14.70 -12.06
CA ALA A 344 5.18 14.07 -13.02
C ALA A 344 5.46 12.61 -12.64
N GLN A 345 5.73 12.34 -11.36
CA GLN A 345 5.89 10.97 -10.85
C GLN A 345 4.65 10.13 -11.10
N GLY A 346 3.47 10.59 -10.67
CA GLY A 346 2.23 9.83 -10.84
C GLY A 346 1.85 9.57 -12.30
N ILE A 347 2.15 10.50 -13.21
CA ILE A 347 1.98 10.30 -14.65
C ILE A 347 2.95 9.23 -15.16
N VAL A 348 4.23 9.31 -14.80
CA VAL A 348 5.25 8.35 -15.27
C VAL A 348 4.97 6.95 -14.73
N GLU A 349 4.58 6.82 -13.47
CA GLU A 349 4.18 5.55 -12.86
C GLU A 349 2.95 4.95 -13.56
N ALA A 350 1.96 5.77 -13.94
CA ALA A 350 0.81 5.30 -14.72
C ALA A 350 1.18 4.80 -16.13
N HIS A 351 2.33 5.22 -16.64
CA HIS A 351 2.92 4.73 -17.89
C HIS A 351 3.83 3.51 -17.70
N ASP A 352 3.81 2.88 -16.52
CA ASP A 352 4.70 1.76 -16.16
C ASP A 352 6.19 2.15 -16.24
N GLY A 353 6.48 3.46 -16.08
CA GLY A 353 7.81 4.02 -16.10
C GLY A 353 8.39 4.28 -14.72
N MET A 354 9.61 4.82 -14.71
CA MET A 354 10.31 5.26 -13.50
C MET A 354 10.74 6.72 -13.66
N ILE A 355 10.65 7.49 -12.59
CA ILE A 355 11.21 8.84 -12.51
C ILE A 355 12.26 8.89 -11.39
N GLY A 356 13.31 9.66 -11.59
CA GLY A 356 14.36 9.84 -10.59
C GLY A 356 15.03 11.20 -10.71
N VAL A 357 15.82 11.53 -9.68
CA VAL A 357 16.67 12.71 -9.66
C VAL A 357 18.05 12.33 -9.15
N VAL A 358 19.08 12.91 -9.74
CA VAL A 358 20.45 12.86 -9.23
C VAL A 358 21.08 14.24 -9.31
N ASN A 359 21.97 14.57 -8.37
CA ASN A 359 22.83 15.74 -8.53
C ASN A 359 23.81 15.48 -9.67
N ASP A 360 23.97 16.47 -10.55
CA ASP A 360 24.82 16.38 -11.73
C ASP A 360 25.54 17.71 -11.97
N GLY A 361 26.86 17.69 -11.80
CA GLY A 361 27.70 18.88 -11.96
C GLY A 361 27.19 20.08 -11.12
N PRO A 362 26.85 21.22 -11.75
CA PRO A 362 26.40 22.42 -11.05
C PRO A 362 24.91 22.41 -10.67
N GLY A 363 24.16 21.34 -10.92
CA GLY A 363 22.72 21.28 -10.67
C GLY A 363 22.22 19.86 -10.49
N CYS A 364 21.04 19.59 -11.04
CA CYS A 364 20.37 18.30 -10.94
C CYS A 364 19.95 17.79 -12.32
N ARG A 365 19.90 16.48 -12.45
CA ARG A 365 19.34 15.78 -13.60
C ARG A 365 18.12 14.98 -13.15
N PHE A 366 16.96 15.40 -13.62
CA PHE A 366 15.73 14.63 -13.53
C PHE A 366 15.66 13.68 -14.72
N GLU A 367 15.30 12.43 -14.48
CA GLU A 367 15.28 11.38 -15.49
C GLU A 367 13.94 10.64 -15.45
N ILE A 368 13.33 10.46 -16.62
CA ILE A 368 12.15 9.63 -16.85
C ILE A 368 12.58 8.46 -17.73
N ARG A 369 12.32 7.23 -17.27
CA ARG A 369 12.55 5.99 -18.01
C ARG A 369 11.22 5.33 -18.32
N LEU A 370 11.03 4.97 -19.58
CA LEU A 370 9.82 4.33 -20.09
C LEU A 370 10.17 3.02 -20.80
N PRO A 371 9.30 2.00 -20.71
CA PRO A 371 9.46 0.81 -21.52
C PRO A 371 9.33 1.18 -23.00
N VAL A 372 10.33 0.80 -23.80
CA VAL A 372 10.22 0.84 -25.26
C VAL A 372 9.24 -0.22 -25.72
N VAL A 373 8.52 0.10 -26.79
CA VAL A 373 7.71 -0.89 -27.49
C VAL A 373 8.68 -1.86 -28.17
N GLY A 374 8.71 -3.11 -27.71
CA GLY A 374 9.39 -4.19 -28.43
C GLY A 374 8.83 -4.27 -29.86
N GLY A 375 9.73 -4.25 -30.84
CA GLY A 375 9.39 -4.33 -32.27
C GLY A 375 8.66 -5.61 -32.65
#